data_AF-A0A939VWT3-F1
#
_entry.id   AF-A0A939VWT3-F1
#
_cell.length_a   1.000
_cell.length_b   1.000
_cell.length_c   1.000
_cell.angle_alpha   90.00
_cell.angle_beta   90.00
_cell.angle_gamma   90.00
#
_symmetry.space_group_name_H-M   'P 1'
#
loop_
_entity.id
_entity.type
_entity.pdbx_description
1 polymer ?
#
loop_
_entity_poly.entity_id
_entity_poly.type
_entity_poly.pdbx_seq_one_letter_code
_entity_poly.pdbx_strand_id
1 'polypeptide(L)'
;MGNDPIEAKLCECTRMLSDDPELQQENRAELRSHLLSARDALTAEGKSEAEAAETVCRQFGDSEEVAHALLQADFPRLRLRSKIRFFIRLAFLPMLLAAAYLTVDWRFFLTFLNSPFMNGGDPASPVMYVPRFIRSIFCGTPAADPVKNNLAELIRMYHNFTEKELEILFLNELEISRLSPDQLRELLKRHEDNPVFRTYIYSVLTSGEPKPELLAELSALEPENGYADLLAAGVLAQQALSLPVRDRQQVTIKDREKMKQAMERLDISLKKPYIRRCSRELAEQRIRLLNAAPDICGYLEQLEVGCALSLTDLTVFRNLCVATVLWGEQLDKEDRKVEAARYYDVWKKLLPLLNDSSFCLIEQL
;
A
#
# COMPACT_ATOMS: atom_id res chain seq x y z
N MET A 1 60.75 -25.73 -7.94
CA MET A 1 60.39 -26.30 -6.64
C MET A 1 60.95 -27.70 -6.63
N GLY A 2 61.93 -27.98 -5.76
CA GLY A 2 62.57 -29.30 -5.71
C GLY A 2 61.51 -30.36 -5.40
N ASN A 3 61.50 -31.44 -6.17
CA ASN A 3 60.70 -32.62 -5.87
C ASN A 3 61.25 -33.21 -4.56
N ASP A 4 60.70 -32.81 -3.42
CA ASP A 4 60.91 -33.52 -2.17
C ASP A 4 60.33 -34.93 -2.36
N PRO A 5 61.15 -35.99 -2.40
CA PRO A 5 60.68 -37.35 -2.64
C PRO A 5 59.65 -37.80 -1.61
N ILE A 6 59.68 -37.23 -0.40
CA ILE A 6 58.69 -37.51 0.66
C ILE A 6 57.33 -36.93 0.27
N GLU A 7 57.27 -35.69 -0.25
CA GLU A 7 56.00 -35.07 -0.66
C GLU A 7 55.39 -35.75 -1.90
N ALA A 8 56.21 -36.19 -2.84
CA ALA A 8 55.74 -36.98 -3.98
C ALA A 8 55.12 -38.30 -3.52
N LYS A 9 55.79 -39.01 -2.61
CA LYS A 9 55.31 -40.27 -2.02
C LYS A 9 54.01 -40.07 -1.22
N LEU A 10 53.92 -38.99 -0.44
CA LEU A 10 52.70 -38.63 0.32
C LEU A 10 51.50 -38.34 -0.59
N CYS A 11 51.71 -37.63 -1.70
CA CYS A 11 50.68 -37.38 -2.70
C CYS A 11 50.15 -38.69 -3.32
N GLU A 12 51.03 -39.65 -3.62
CA GLU A 12 50.63 -40.95 -4.15
C GLU A 12 49.83 -41.76 -3.13
N CYS A 13 50.33 -41.90 -1.90
CA CYS A 13 49.68 -42.68 -0.84
C CYS A 13 48.31 -42.14 -0.44
N THR A 14 48.10 -40.82 -0.54
CA THR A 14 46.83 -40.17 -0.14
C THR A 14 45.90 -39.87 -1.32
N ARG A 15 46.26 -40.25 -2.55
CA ARG A 15 45.48 -39.92 -3.76
C ARG A 15 44.06 -40.50 -3.74
N MET A 16 43.90 -41.70 -3.18
CA MET A 16 42.60 -42.39 -3.11
C MET A 16 41.59 -41.74 -2.14
N LEU A 17 42.00 -40.73 -1.36
CA LEU A 17 41.15 -40.02 -0.40
C LEU A 17 40.64 -38.67 -0.93
N SER A 18 40.75 -38.40 -2.23
CA SER A 18 40.41 -37.10 -2.84
C SER A 18 38.95 -36.66 -2.64
N ASP A 19 38.04 -37.57 -2.34
CA ASP A 19 36.61 -37.28 -2.12
C ASP A 19 36.31 -36.62 -0.75
N ASP A 20 37.31 -36.59 0.14
CA ASP A 20 37.26 -35.92 1.44
C ASP A 20 38.59 -35.18 1.71
N PRO A 21 38.70 -33.91 1.30
CA PRO A 21 39.96 -33.16 1.39
C PRO A 21 40.44 -32.96 2.84
N GLU A 22 39.51 -32.92 3.81
CA GLU A 22 39.86 -32.83 5.23
C GLU A 22 40.52 -34.12 5.72
N LEU A 23 39.95 -35.28 5.38
CA LEU A 23 40.54 -36.57 5.72
C LEU A 23 41.87 -36.83 4.99
N GLN A 24 41.96 -36.40 3.72
CA GLN A 24 43.20 -36.44 2.96
C GLN A 24 44.31 -35.63 3.64
N GLN A 25 43.97 -34.44 4.14
CA GLN A 25 44.93 -33.57 4.84
C GLN A 25 45.34 -34.15 6.20
N GLU A 26 44.41 -34.73 6.95
CA GLU A 26 44.66 -35.41 8.22
C GLU A 26 45.65 -36.56 8.05
N ASN A 27 45.36 -37.49 7.14
CA ASN A 27 46.23 -38.63 6.85
C ASN A 27 47.58 -38.21 6.25
N ARG A 28 47.59 -37.18 5.41
CA ARG A 28 48.85 -36.63 4.89
C ARG A 28 49.73 -36.06 6.00
N ALA A 29 49.15 -35.38 6.98
CA ALA A 29 49.88 -34.84 8.13
C ALA A 29 50.45 -35.96 9.02
N GLU A 30 49.67 -37.01 9.27
CA GLU A 30 50.10 -38.17 10.05
C GLU A 30 51.25 -38.91 9.36
N LEU A 31 51.09 -39.27 8.09
CA LEU A 31 52.13 -39.95 7.31
C LEU A 31 53.40 -39.10 7.18
N ARG A 32 53.24 -37.78 6.99
CA ARG A 32 54.37 -36.86 6.95
C ARG A 32 55.14 -36.88 8.27
N SER A 33 54.45 -36.86 9.41
CA SER A 33 55.07 -36.95 10.73
C SER A 33 55.90 -38.23 10.89
N HIS A 34 55.36 -39.37 10.46
CA HIS A 34 56.06 -40.65 10.50
C HIS A 34 57.30 -40.68 9.59
N LEU A 35 57.18 -40.21 8.34
CA LEU A 35 58.30 -40.19 7.39
C LEU A 35 59.41 -39.23 7.82
N LEU A 36 59.06 -38.07 8.38
CA LEU A 36 60.03 -37.12 8.92
C LEU A 36 60.75 -37.69 10.14
N SER A 37 60.00 -38.31 11.07
CA SER A 37 60.59 -38.96 12.26
C SER A 37 61.55 -40.09 11.88
N ALA A 38 61.20 -40.90 10.87
CA ALA A 38 62.06 -41.97 10.36
C ALA A 38 63.31 -41.42 9.65
N ARG A 39 63.16 -40.31 8.90
CA ARG A 39 64.28 -39.62 8.24
C ARG A 39 65.24 -39.07 9.28
N ASP A 40 64.74 -38.38 10.30
CA ASP A 40 65.57 -37.75 11.33
C ASP A 40 66.36 -38.79 12.14
N ALA A 41 65.78 -39.98 12.37
CA ALA A 41 66.48 -41.12 12.96
C ALA A 41 67.65 -41.62 12.08
N LEU A 42 67.45 -41.74 10.77
CA LEU A 42 68.48 -42.15 9.82
C LEU A 42 69.57 -41.09 9.63
N THR A 43 69.23 -39.81 9.75
CA THR A 43 70.20 -38.71 9.76
C THR A 43 71.05 -38.73 11.03
N ALA A 44 70.46 -39.09 12.18
CA ALA A 44 71.18 -39.28 13.44
C ALA A 44 72.16 -40.47 13.40
N GLU A 45 71.90 -41.48 12.55
CA GLU A 45 72.80 -42.60 12.26
C GLU A 45 73.94 -42.23 11.29
N GLY A 46 74.02 -40.98 10.84
CA GLY A 46 75.13 -40.46 10.03
C GLY A 46 74.91 -40.50 8.52
N LYS A 47 73.69 -40.76 8.05
CA LYS A 47 73.35 -40.67 6.61
C LYS A 47 73.12 -39.21 6.19
N SER A 48 73.47 -38.90 4.94
CA SER A 48 73.16 -37.58 4.36
C SER A 48 71.64 -37.41 4.21
N GLU A 49 71.12 -36.18 4.30
CA GLU A 49 69.68 -35.91 4.23
C GLU A 49 69.01 -36.47 2.96
N ALA A 50 69.71 -36.43 1.84
CA ALA A 50 69.23 -36.95 0.56
C ALA A 50 69.14 -38.50 0.56
N GLU A 51 70.17 -39.17 1.09
CA GLU A 51 70.18 -40.63 1.21
C GLU A 51 69.20 -41.13 2.28
N ALA A 52 69.00 -40.37 3.35
CA ALA A 52 68.00 -40.65 4.37
C ALA A 52 66.58 -40.58 3.79
N ALA A 53 66.25 -39.55 3.01
CA ALA A 53 64.94 -39.40 2.37
C ALA A 53 64.64 -40.55 1.38
N GLU A 54 65.62 -40.92 0.54
CA GLU A 54 65.46 -42.03 -0.41
C GLU A 54 65.32 -43.38 0.31
N THR A 55 66.10 -43.59 1.38
CA THR A 55 66.04 -44.82 2.18
C THR A 55 64.68 -44.96 2.88
N VAL A 56 64.15 -43.88 3.47
CA VAL A 56 62.83 -43.87 4.10
C VAL A 56 61.74 -44.18 3.08
N CYS A 57 61.76 -43.54 1.91
CA CYS A 57 60.78 -43.80 0.85
C CYS A 57 60.81 -45.26 0.34
N ARG A 58 61.98 -45.90 0.32
CA ARG A 58 62.12 -47.33 -0.03
C ARG A 58 61.62 -48.25 1.09
N GLN A 59 61.91 -47.93 2.35
CA GLN A 59 61.49 -48.72 3.52
C GLN A 59 59.99 -48.61 3.80
N PHE A 60 59.36 -47.50 3.42
CA PHE A 60 57.93 -47.25 3.61
C PHE A 60 57.02 -48.19 2.79
N GLY A 61 57.56 -48.84 1.76
CA GLY A 61 56.84 -49.83 0.95
C GLY A 61 56.16 -49.26 -0.29
N ASP A 62 55.32 -50.09 -0.92
CA ASP A 62 54.59 -49.74 -2.13
C ASP A 62 53.51 -48.67 -1.83
N SER A 63 53.50 -47.60 -2.64
CA SER A 63 52.52 -46.51 -2.49
C SER A 63 51.10 -47.01 -2.65
N GLU A 64 50.87 -47.99 -3.53
CA GLU A 64 49.52 -48.51 -3.81
C GLU A 64 48.97 -49.37 -2.66
N GLU A 65 49.81 -50.21 -2.05
CA GLU A 65 49.41 -51.03 -0.90
C GLU A 65 49.05 -50.16 0.30
N VAL A 66 49.86 -49.12 0.57
CA VAL A 66 49.60 -48.15 1.64
C VAL A 66 48.32 -47.35 1.35
N ALA A 67 48.12 -46.90 0.11
CA ALA A 67 46.90 -46.20 -0.28
C ALA A 67 45.64 -47.05 -0.09
N HIS A 68 45.71 -48.34 -0.44
CA HIS A 68 44.61 -49.29 -0.24
C HIS A 68 44.34 -49.56 1.25
N ALA A 69 45.39 -49.70 2.06
CA ALA A 69 45.24 -49.90 3.51
C ALA A 69 44.61 -48.67 4.19
N LEU A 70 45.03 -47.46 3.81
CA LEU A 70 44.44 -46.20 4.29
C LEU A 70 42.97 -46.07 3.88
N LEU A 71 42.65 -46.37 2.62
CA LEU A 71 41.28 -46.34 2.13
C LEU A 71 40.39 -47.33 2.89
N GLN A 72 40.87 -48.54 3.18
CA GLN A 72 40.12 -49.53 3.95
C GLN A 72 39.93 -49.12 5.40
N ALA A 73 40.97 -48.58 6.04
CA ALA A 73 40.91 -48.12 7.42
C ALA A 73 39.92 -46.96 7.59
N ASP A 74 39.90 -46.01 6.65
CA ASP A 74 39.06 -44.82 6.74
C ASP A 74 37.73 -44.91 5.97
N PHE A 75 37.44 -46.02 5.31
CA PHE A 75 36.17 -46.24 4.60
C PHE A 75 34.93 -45.96 5.49
N PRO A 76 34.88 -46.37 6.77
CA PRO A 76 33.75 -46.04 7.65
C PRO A 76 33.61 -44.54 7.89
N ARG A 77 34.72 -43.80 8.01
CA ARG A 77 34.75 -42.35 8.23
C ARG A 77 34.28 -41.60 6.98
N LEU A 78 34.75 -42.01 5.79
CA LEU A 78 34.28 -41.50 4.50
C LEU A 78 32.77 -41.71 4.33
N ARG A 79 32.26 -42.90 4.67
CA ARG A 79 30.83 -43.21 4.59
C ARG A 79 29.99 -42.40 5.59
N LEU A 80 30.51 -42.13 6.78
CA LEU A 80 29.84 -41.30 7.77
C LEU A 80 29.79 -39.83 7.33
N ARG A 81 30.94 -39.26 6.95
CA ARG A 81 31.04 -37.85 6.50
C ARG A 81 30.22 -37.59 5.23
N SER A 82 30.21 -38.51 4.28
CA SER A 82 29.37 -38.41 3.08
C SER A 82 27.87 -38.43 3.39
N LYS A 83 27.42 -39.29 4.31
CA LYS A 83 26.03 -39.28 4.80
C LYS A 83 25.69 -37.96 5.50
N ILE A 84 26.57 -37.46 6.37
CA ILE A 84 26.36 -36.17 7.05
C ILE A 84 26.25 -35.04 6.03
N ARG A 85 27.18 -34.95 5.08
CA ARG A 85 27.13 -33.96 3.98
C ARG A 85 25.83 -34.05 3.19
N PHE A 86 25.36 -35.26 2.90
CA PHE A 86 24.08 -35.48 2.24
C PHE A 86 22.90 -34.96 3.06
N PHE A 87 22.83 -35.29 4.35
CA PHE A 87 21.76 -34.83 5.24
C PHE A 87 21.77 -33.31 5.42
N ILE A 88 22.94 -32.69 5.55
CA ILE A 88 23.06 -31.22 5.64
C ILE A 88 22.53 -30.57 4.35
N ARG A 89 22.95 -31.07 3.17
CA ARG A 89 22.45 -30.54 1.88
C ARG A 89 20.95 -30.74 1.71
N LEU A 90 20.44 -31.89 2.14
CA LEU A 90 19.01 -32.21 2.08
C LEU A 90 18.19 -31.32 3.02
N ALA A 91 18.72 -30.98 4.19
CA ALA A 91 18.08 -30.09 5.16
C ALA A 91 18.23 -28.61 4.82
N PHE A 92 19.26 -28.23 4.08
CA PHE A 92 19.53 -26.83 3.73
C PHE A 92 18.42 -26.21 2.88
N LEU A 93 17.95 -26.93 1.84
CA LEU A 93 16.89 -26.43 0.98
C LEU A 93 15.55 -26.16 1.72
N PRO A 94 14.98 -27.08 2.52
CA PRO A 94 13.76 -26.81 3.26
C PRO A 94 13.96 -25.74 4.33
N MET A 95 15.15 -25.64 4.95
CA MET A 95 15.45 -24.55 5.89
C MET A 95 15.48 -23.19 5.17
N LEU A 96 16.05 -23.12 3.97
CA LEU A 96 16.08 -21.91 3.16
C LEU A 96 14.66 -21.51 2.70
N LEU A 97 13.83 -22.48 2.30
CA LEU A 97 12.43 -22.24 1.96
C LEU A 97 11.61 -21.78 3.16
N ALA A 98 11.83 -22.37 4.34
CA ALA A 98 11.17 -21.96 5.58
C ALA A 98 11.59 -20.54 5.99
N ALA A 99 12.89 -20.22 5.91
CA ALA A 99 13.39 -18.88 6.16
C ALA A 99 12.77 -17.87 5.18
N ALA A 100 12.74 -18.18 3.88
CA ALA A 100 12.08 -17.35 2.88
C ALA A 100 10.60 -17.13 3.22
N TYR A 101 9.86 -18.21 3.53
CA TYR A 101 8.45 -18.15 3.92
C TYR A 101 8.20 -17.27 5.15
N LEU A 102 9.09 -17.33 6.15
CA LEU A 102 8.99 -16.51 7.37
C LEU A 102 9.38 -15.05 7.15
N THR A 103 10.23 -14.76 6.16
CA THR A 103 10.60 -13.38 5.79
C THR A 103 9.60 -12.71 4.85
N VAL A 104 8.73 -13.48 4.20
CA VAL A 104 7.66 -12.92 3.38
C VAL A 104 6.64 -12.23 4.28
N ASP A 105 6.39 -10.95 4.01
CA ASP A 105 5.26 -10.26 4.61
C ASP A 105 3.97 -10.77 3.97
N TRP A 106 3.37 -11.78 4.60
CA TRP A 106 2.11 -12.36 4.14
C TRP A 106 0.97 -11.34 4.11
N ARG A 107 1.05 -10.26 4.90
CA ARG A 107 0.05 -9.18 4.86
C ARG A 107 0.07 -8.51 3.50
N PHE A 108 1.25 -8.20 2.96
CA PHE A 108 1.39 -7.63 1.63
C PHE A 108 0.73 -8.49 0.56
N PHE A 109 1.01 -9.80 0.53
CA PHE A 109 0.41 -10.69 -0.47
C PHE A 109 -1.10 -10.82 -0.31
N LEU A 110 -1.60 -10.88 0.93
CA LEU A 110 -3.03 -10.92 1.19
C LEU A 110 -3.73 -9.62 0.77
N THR A 111 -3.15 -8.45 1.10
CA THR A 111 -3.69 -7.15 0.67
C THR A 111 -3.63 -7.00 -0.84
N PHE A 112 -2.52 -7.37 -1.47
CA PHE A 112 -2.32 -7.26 -2.91
C PHE A 112 -3.26 -8.17 -3.72
N LEU A 113 -3.40 -9.45 -3.34
CA LEU A 113 -4.29 -10.39 -4.03
C LEU A 113 -5.78 -10.07 -3.85
N ASN A 114 -6.13 -9.40 -2.75
CA ASN A 114 -7.51 -8.99 -2.50
C ASN A 114 -7.81 -7.57 -3.01
N SER A 115 -6.81 -6.85 -3.52
CA SER A 115 -7.02 -5.51 -4.02
C SER A 115 -7.94 -5.52 -5.27
N PRO A 116 -8.87 -4.56 -5.38
CA PRO A 116 -9.78 -4.47 -6.52
C PRO A 116 -9.06 -4.28 -7.86
N PHE A 117 -7.82 -3.75 -7.84
CA PHE A 117 -6.97 -3.61 -9.02
C PHE A 117 -6.68 -4.95 -9.71
N MET A 118 -6.56 -6.05 -8.95
CA MET A 118 -6.20 -7.37 -9.50
C MET A 118 -7.42 -8.26 -9.78
N ASN A 119 -8.56 -8.03 -9.11
CA ASN A 119 -9.76 -8.86 -9.26
C ASN A 119 -10.76 -8.35 -10.32
N GLY A 120 -10.39 -7.33 -11.10
CA GLY A 120 -11.28 -6.78 -12.14
C GLY A 120 -12.56 -6.17 -11.57
N GLY A 121 -12.54 -5.77 -10.30
CA GLY A 121 -13.64 -5.06 -9.66
C GLY A 121 -13.76 -3.65 -10.24
N ASP A 122 -14.98 -3.14 -10.32
CA ASP A 122 -15.22 -1.75 -10.70
C ASP A 122 -14.48 -0.83 -9.69
N PRO A 123 -13.50 -0.02 -10.11
CA PRO A 123 -12.82 0.92 -9.22
C PRO A 123 -13.78 1.97 -8.64
N ALA A 124 -14.98 2.13 -9.21
CA ALA A 124 -16.03 2.99 -8.70
C ALA A 124 -17.03 2.28 -7.76
N SER A 125 -16.84 1.00 -7.45
CA SER A 125 -17.66 0.26 -6.47
C SER A 125 -16.99 0.29 -5.09
N PRO A 126 -17.42 1.14 -4.15
CA PRO A 126 -16.83 1.29 -2.83
C PRO A 126 -17.37 0.22 -1.86
N VAL A 127 -17.62 -1.00 -2.35
CA VAL A 127 -17.78 -2.12 -1.44
C VAL A 127 -16.39 -2.41 -0.92
N MET A 128 -16.11 -1.86 0.27
CA MET A 128 -15.06 -2.29 1.17
C MET A 128 -15.09 -3.83 1.20
N TYR A 129 -14.28 -4.45 0.35
CA TYR A 129 -14.05 -5.88 0.45
C TYR A 129 -13.01 -6.03 1.54
N VAL A 130 -13.50 -6.03 2.78
CA VAL A 130 -12.92 -6.88 3.83
C VAL A 130 -12.54 -8.17 3.11
N PRO A 131 -11.25 -8.57 3.11
CA PRO A 131 -10.76 -9.68 2.32
C PRO A 131 -11.77 -10.82 2.38
N ARG A 132 -12.24 -11.30 1.22
CA ARG A 132 -13.33 -12.29 1.13
C ARG A 132 -13.08 -13.51 2.04
N PHE A 133 -11.80 -13.80 2.30
CA PHE A 133 -11.30 -14.78 3.24
C PHE A 133 -11.57 -14.44 4.73
N ILE A 134 -11.31 -13.20 5.18
CA ILE A 134 -11.65 -12.73 6.54
C ILE A 134 -13.17 -12.74 6.72
N ARG A 135 -13.91 -12.28 5.71
CA ARG A 135 -15.38 -12.33 5.71
C ARG A 135 -15.88 -13.77 5.78
N SER A 136 -15.33 -14.71 4.99
CA SER A 136 -15.78 -16.12 5.02
C SER A 136 -15.40 -16.90 6.28
N ILE A 137 -14.33 -16.50 6.97
CA ILE A 137 -13.88 -17.16 8.20
C ILE A 137 -14.65 -16.66 9.42
N PHE A 138 -15.00 -15.37 9.47
CA PHE A 138 -15.59 -14.74 10.66
C PHE A 138 -17.06 -14.35 10.52
N CYS A 139 -17.56 -14.12 9.30
CA CYS A 139 -18.88 -13.55 9.04
C CYS A 139 -19.64 -14.42 8.04
N GLY A 140 -20.45 -15.35 8.57
CA GLY A 140 -21.33 -16.20 7.76
C GLY A 140 -22.13 -15.42 6.70
N THR A 141 -22.54 -16.12 5.65
CA THR A 141 -23.23 -15.63 4.44
C THR A 141 -24.25 -14.50 4.66
N PRO A 142 -24.39 -13.56 3.70
CA PRO A 142 -25.03 -12.27 3.94
C PRO A 142 -26.55 -12.38 4.13
N ALA A 143 -27.05 -11.74 5.18
CA ALA A 143 -28.46 -11.36 5.36
C ALA A 143 -28.68 -9.89 4.96
N ALA A 144 -29.93 -9.58 4.65
CA ALA A 144 -30.40 -8.54 3.72
C ALA A 144 -30.32 -7.05 4.17
N ASP A 145 -29.45 -6.67 5.10
CA ASP A 145 -29.36 -5.27 5.56
C ASP A 145 -27.89 -4.82 5.70
N PRO A 146 -27.34 -4.05 4.74
CA PRO A 146 -25.89 -3.83 4.63
C PRO A 146 -25.33 -2.80 5.63
N VAL A 147 -26.10 -1.80 6.10
CA VAL A 147 -25.52 -0.66 6.84
C VAL A 147 -25.30 -0.98 8.33
N LYS A 148 -26.31 -1.54 9.01
CA LYS A 148 -26.19 -1.86 10.46
C LYS A 148 -25.30 -3.09 10.72
N ASN A 149 -25.33 -4.07 9.83
CA ASN A 149 -24.49 -5.26 9.96
C ASN A 149 -23.02 -4.96 9.66
N ASN A 150 -22.72 -4.07 8.69
CA ASN A 150 -21.34 -3.69 8.42
C ASN A 150 -20.71 -2.92 9.59
N LEU A 151 -21.40 -1.96 10.24
CA LEU A 151 -20.80 -1.21 11.34
C LEU A 151 -20.55 -2.11 12.57
N ALA A 152 -21.50 -2.99 12.92
CA ALA A 152 -21.32 -3.94 14.01
C ALA A 152 -20.21 -4.99 13.73
N GLU A 153 -20.06 -5.41 12.47
CA GLU A 153 -18.96 -6.28 12.04
C GLU A 153 -17.62 -5.54 12.00
N LEU A 154 -17.59 -4.28 11.57
CA LEU A 154 -16.42 -3.41 11.66
C LEU A 154 -16.02 -3.21 13.11
N ILE A 155 -16.94 -2.94 14.04
CA ILE A 155 -16.67 -2.86 15.49
C ILE A 155 -16.08 -4.19 16.01
N ARG A 156 -16.51 -5.34 15.46
CA ARG A 156 -15.95 -6.64 15.80
C ARG A 156 -14.55 -6.88 15.22
N MET A 157 -14.26 -6.41 14.02
CA MET A 157 -12.92 -6.54 13.44
C MET A 157 -11.93 -5.51 13.98
N TYR A 158 -12.43 -4.32 14.29
CA TYR A 158 -11.70 -3.13 14.70
C TYR A 158 -12.03 -2.78 16.15
N HIS A 159 -11.84 -3.74 17.06
CA HIS A 159 -12.13 -3.61 18.50
C HIS A 159 -11.46 -2.41 19.18
N ASN A 160 -10.48 -1.77 18.53
CA ASN A 160 -9.76 -0.61 19.04
C ASN A 160 -10.43 0.73 18.72
N PHE A 161 -11.50 0.74 17.92
CA PHE A 161 -12.16 1.97 17.49
C PHE A 161 -13.54 2.12 18.13
N THR A 162 -13.87 3.34 18.50
CA THR A 162 -15.21 3.74 18.93
C THR A 162 -16.16 3.84 17.75
N GLU A 163 -17.47 3.76 18.00
CA GLU A 163 -18.50 3.93 16.97
C GLU A 163 -18.33 5.26 16.21
N LYS A 164 -18.04 6.36 16.93
CA LYS A 164 -17.77 7.67 16.32
C LYS A 164 -16.59 7.63 15.35
N GLU A 165 -15.50 6.97 15.73
CA GLU A 165 -14.30 6.90 14.89
C GLU A 165 -14.54 6.07 13.64
N LEU A 166 -15.27 4.97 13.75
CA LEU A 166 -15.66 4.17 12.59
C LEU A 166 -16.56 4.92 11.63
N GLU A 167 -17.46 5.76 12.13
CA GLU A 167 -18.29 6.64 11.28
C GLU A 167 -17.42 7.67 10.54
N ILE A 168 -16.47 8.31 11.21
CA ILE A 168 -15.56 9.25 10.55
C ILE A 168 -14.73 8.53 9.48
N LEU A 169 -14.21 7.34 9.80
CA LEU A 169 -13.36 6.54 8.91
C LEU A 169 -14.10 6.05 7.67
N PHE A 170 -15.29 5.49 7.85
CA PHE A 170 -15.89 4.64 6.83
C PHE A 170 -17.19 5.17 6.24
N LEU A 171 -17.88 6.08 6.91
CA LEU A 171 -19.16 6.57 6.42
C LEU A 171 -18.95 7.36 5.13
N ASN A 172 -19.47 6.82 4.02
CA ASN A 172 -19.33 7.40 2.69
C ASN A 172 -20.63 8.06 2.20
N GLU A 173 -20.56 8.72 1.05
CA GLU A 173 -21.69 9.42 0.42
C GLU A 173 -22.94 8.53 0.29
N LEU A 174 -22.78 7.31 -0.23
CA LEU A 174 -23.86 6.37 -0.46
C LEU A 174 -24.55 5.94 0.84
N GLU A 175 -23.79 5.74 1.90
CA GLU A 175 -24.30 5.37 3.22
C GLU A 175 -25.05 6.54 3.86
N ILE A 176 -24.49 7.74 3.81
CA ILE A 176 -25.13 8.97 4.32
C ILE A 176 -26.47 9.20 3.60
N SER A 177 -26.49 9.08 2.27
CA SER A 177 -27.72 9.28 1.47
C SER A 177 -28.81 8.23 1.76
N ARG A 178 -28.47 7.09 2.37
CA ARG A 178 -29.44 6.03 2.73
C ARG A 178 -29.99 6.17 4.15
N LEU A 179 -29.43 7.05 4.98
CA LEU A 179 -29.91 7.26 6.35
C LEU A 179 -31.30 7.90 6.34
N SER A 180 -32.16 7.45 7.26
CA SER A 180 -33.42 8.13 7.51
C SER A 180 -33.18 9.52 8.14
N PRO A 181 -34.14 10.46 8.04
CA PRO A 181 -34.00 11.78 8.67
C PRO A 181 -33.70 11.72 10.18
N ASP A 182 -34.29 10.76 10.90
CA ASP A 182 -34.07 10.59 12.34
C ASP A 182 -32.65 10.06 12.62
N GLN A 183 -32.18 9.07 11.85
CA GLN A 183 -30.81 8.55 11.95
C GLN A 183 -29.77 9.62 11.65
N LEU A 184 -30.06 10.48 10.66
CA LEU A 184 -29.20 11.58 10.31
C LEU A 184 -29.12 12.63 11.43
N ARG A 185 -30.26 12.99 12.04
CA ARG A 185 -30.28 13.91 13.19
C ARG A 185 -29.49 13.34 14.36
N GLU A 186 -29.63 12.04 14.62
CA GLU A 186 -28.87 11.35 15.66
C GLU A 186 -27.37 11.34 15.35
N LEU A 187 -26.97 11.10 14.10
CA LEU A 187 -25.58 11.17 13.65
C LEU A 187 -25.00 12.58 13.83
N LEU A 188 -25.70 13.62 13.36
CA LEU A 188 -25.26 15.00 13.50
C LEU A 188 -25.16 15.45 14.96
N LYS A 189 -26.06 14.97 15.82
CA LYS A 189 -26.02 15.21 17.26
C LYS A 189 -24.85 14.48 17.93
N ARG A 190 -24.56 13.24 17.53
CA ARG A 190 -23.40 12.49 18.05
C ARG A 190 -22.08 13.17 17.68
N HIS A 191 -21.99 13.83 16.53
CA HIS A 191 -20.79 14.53 16.06
C HIS A 191 -20.88 16.05 16.17
N GLU A 192 -21.63 16.58 17.16
CA GLU A 192 -21.74 18.02 17.39
C GLU A 192 -20.37 18.69 17.64
N ASP A 193 -19.44 17.93 18.21
CA ASP A 193 -18.06 18.30 18.51
C ASP A 193 -17.11 18.26 17.29
N ASN A 194 -17.54 17.71 16.16
CA ASN A 194 -16.72 17.60 14.95
C ASN A 194 -17.31 18.41 13.76
N PRO A 195 -16.99 19.72 13.65
CA PRO A 195 -17.52 20.57 12.59
C PRO A 195 -17.07 20.16 11.19
N VAL A 196 -15.88 19.54 11.07
CA VAL A 196 -15.35 19.04 9.79
C VAL A 196 -16.24 17.92 9.26
N PHE A 197 -16.53 16.91 10.09
CA PHE A 197 -17.38 15.79 9.69
C PHE A 197 -18.83 16.23 9.44
N ARG A 198 -19.37 17.16 10.24
CA ARG A 198 -20.70 17.74 9.99
C ARG A 198 -20.76 18.48 8.65
N THR A 199 -19.74 19.28 8.33
CA THR A 199 -19.64 19.97 7.03
C THR A 199 -19.70 18.98 5.87
N TYR A 200 -18.95 17.87 5.97
CA TYR A 200 -18.98 16.79 4.98
C TYR A 200 -20.37 16.13 4.87
N ILE A 201 -21.04 15.84 5.97
CA ILE A 201 -22.41 15.28 5.94
C ILE A 201 -23.37 16.23 5.24
N TYR A 202 -23.34 17.52 5.59
CA TYR A 202 -24.21 18.52 4.94
C TYR A 202 -23.89 18.66 3.45
N SER A 203 -22.62 18.63 3.05
CA SER A 203 -22.24 18.72 1.63
C SER A 203 -22.75 17.53 0.82
N VAL A 204 -22.59 16.31 1.36
CA VAL A 204 -23.17 15.09 0.78
C VAL A 204 -24.68 15.25 0.56
N LEU A 205 -25.42 15.67 1.59
CA LEU A 205 -26.88 15.76 1.53
C LEU A 205 -27.42 16.87 0.62
N THR A 206 -26.63 17.91 0.38
CA THR A 206 -27.02 19.06 -0.43
C THR A 206 -26.53 18.99 -1.87
N SER A 207 -25.50 18.18 -2.16
CA SER A 207 -24.95 18.02 -3.51
C SER A 207 -25.96 17.51 -4.56
N GLY A 208 -26.97 16.73 -4.14
CA GLY A 208 -28.01 16.22 -5.04
C GLY A 208 -29.18 17.19 -5.27
N GLU A 209 -29.65 17.86 -4.23
CA GLU A 209 -30.77 18.82 -4.30
C GLU A 209 -30.58 19.92 -3.23
N PRO A 210 -30.79 21.20 -3.57
CA PRO A 210 -30.54 22.28 -2.65
C PRO A 210 -31.70 22.34 -1.67
N LYS A 211 -31.47 21.86 -0.45
CA LYS A 211 -32.42 21.95 0.65
C LYS A 211 -32.11 23.21 1.47
N PRO A 212 -33.00 24.23 1.47
CA PRO A 212 -32.74 25.49 2.15
C PRO A 212 -32.42 25.31 3.64
N GLU A 213 -33.07 24.37 4.34
CA GLU A 213 -32.77 24.10 5.74
C GLU A 213 -31.32 23.60 5.95
N LEU A 214 -30.85 22.67 5.12
CA LEU A 214 -29.49 22.11 5.25
C LEU A 214 -28.42 23.13 4.88
N LEU A 215 -28.68 23.98 3.88
CA LEU A 215 -27.78 25.06 3.50
C LEU A 215 -27.68 26.13 4.59
N ALA A 216 -28.80 26.43 5.27
CA ALA A 216 -28.81 27.33 6.42
C ALA A 216 -28.03 26.75 7.60
N GLU A 217 -28.21 25.46 7.90
CA GLU A 217 -27.44 24.76 8.94
C GLU A 217 -25.94 24.72 8.61
N LEU A 218 -25.57 24.41 7.36
CA LEU A 218 -24.19 24.45 6.89
C LEU A 218 -23.57 25.85 7.01
N SER A 219 -24.31 26.88 6.59
CA SER A 219 -23.84 28.27 6.72
C SER A 219 -23.74 28.71 8.18
N ALA A 220 -24.52 28.12 9.09
CA ALA A 220 -24.46 28.45 10.51
C ALA A 220 -23.21 27.85 11.20
N LEU A 221 -22.63 26.78 10.66
CA LEU A 221 -21.37 26.21 11.19
C LEU A 221 -20.20 27.20 11.04
N GLU A 222 -20.09 27.85 9.88
CA GLU A 222 -19.05 28.84 9.59
C GLU A 222 -19.65 29.98 8.74
N PRO A 223 -20.21 31.04 9.36
CA PRO A 223 -20.92 32.12 8.64
C PRO A 223 -20.08 32.84 7.57
N GLU A 224 -18.79 33.02 7.87
CA GLU A 224 -17.80 33.66 6.99
C GLU A 224 -17.32 32.74 5.84
N ASN A 225 -17.66 31.44 5.87
CA ASN A 225 -17.27 30.50 4.84
C ASN A 225 -18.22 30.61 3.63
N GLY A 226 -17.66 30.86 2.44
CA GLY A 226 -18.41 30.97 1.18
C GLY A 226 -18.94 29.64 0.65
N TYR A 227 -18.58 28.51 1.28
CA TYR A 227 -18.85 27.17 0.79
C TYR A 227 -20.35 26.85 0.65
N ALA A 228 -21.18 27.18 1.65
CA ALA A 228 -22.62 26.90 1.60
C ALA A 228 -23.30 27.61 0.43
N ASP A 229 -22.98 28.90 0.22
CA ASP A 229 -23.53 29.68 -0.89
C ASP A 229 -23.00 29.22 -2.25
N LEU A 230 -21.74 28.76 -2.30
CA LEU A 230 -21.16 28.19 -3.53
C LEU A 230 -21.84 26.88 -3.93
N LEU A 231 -22.08 26.01 -2.95
CA LEU A 231 -22.76 24.74 -3.15
C LEU A 231 -24.21 24.98 -3.60
N ALA A 232 -24.92 25.91 -2.95
CA ALA A 232 -26.24 26.34 -3.36
C ALA A 232 -26.25 26.85 -4.81
N ALA A 233 -25.29 27.71 -5.16
CA ALA A 233 -25.15 28.24 -6.52
C ALA A 233 -24.96 27.11 -7.55
N GLY A 234 -24.07 26.16 -7.28
CA GLY A 234 -23.78 25.08 -8.22
C GLY A 234 -24.96 24.11 -8.39
N VAL A 235 -25.69 23.79 -7.32
CA VAL A 235 -26.86 22.90 -7.44
C VAL A 235 -27.99 23.59 -8.21
N LEU A 236 -28.25 24.88 -7.93
CA LEU A 236 -29.22 25.68 -8.72
C LEU A 236 -28.81 25.76 -10.19
N ALA A 237 -27.52 25.97 -10.46
CA ALA A 237 -26.98 25.98 -11.82
C ALA A 237 -27.19 24.63 -12.52
N GLN A 238 -26.85 23.52 -11.89
CA GLN A 238 -27.07 22.18 -12.44
C GLN A 238 -28.55 21.91 -12.76
N GLN A 239 -29.46 22.36 -11.90
CA GLN A 239 -30.89 22.25 -12.16
C GLN A 239 -31.37 23.17 -13.29
N ALA A 240 -30.69 24.28 -13.54
CA ALA A 240 -30.99 25.24 -14.60
C ALA A 240 -30.38 24.87 -15.96
N LEU A 241 -29.44 23.92 -16.00
CA LEU A 241 -28.82 23.43 -17.21
C LEU A 241 -29.56 22.22 -17.82
N SER A 242 -29.48 22.10 -19.14
CA SER A 242 -29.73 20.87 -19.88
C SER A 242 -28.39 20.19 -20.15
N LEU A 243 -28.07 19.14 -19.37
CA LEU A 243 -26.83 18.37 -19.53
C LEU A 243 -27.07 17.20 -20.48
N PRO A 244 -26.25 17.03 -21.53
CA PRO A 244 -26.44 15.94 -22.49
C PRO A 244 -26.08 14.59 -21.86
N VAL A 245 -26.89 13.56 -22.15
CA VAL A 245 -26.75 12.22 -21.54
C VAL A 245 -25.63 11.40 -22.19
N ARG A 246 -25.29 11.67 -23.46
CA ARG A 246 -24.17 11.08 -24.22
C ARG A 246 -24.02 11.84 -25.54
N ASP A 247 -22.78 12.23 -25.86
CA ASP A 247 -22.31 12.83 -27.12
C ASP A 247 -22.93 14.15 -27.62
N ARG A 248 -22.04 15.15 -27.82
CA ARG A 248 -22.10 16.29 -28.76
C ARG A 248 -23.27 17.29 -28.72
N GLN A 249 -24.24 17.15 -27.83
CA GLN A 249 -25.23 18.21 -27.62
C GLN A 249 -24.64 19.36 -26.78
N GLN A 250 -24.86 20.60 -27.22
CA GLN A 250 -24.42 21.79 -26.50
C GLN A 250 -25.19 21.90 -25.18
N VAL A 251 -24.48 22.22 -24.10
CA VAL A 251 -25.11 22.55 -22.81
C VAL A 251 -25.86 23.87 -22.98
N THR A 252 -27.14 23.90 -22.62
CA THR A 252 -27.98 25.10 -22.72
C THR A 252 -28.67 25.41 -21.40
N ILE A 253 -29.02 26.67 -21.19
CA ILE A 253 -29.81 27.11 -20.04
C ILE A 253 -31.29 26.82 -20.33
N LYS A 254 -31.92 25.93 -19.56
CA LYS A 254 -33.35 25.59 -19.70
C LYS A 254 -34.24 26.38 -18.76
N ASP A 255 -33.71 26.85 -17.62
CA ASP A 255 -34.43 27.63 -16.63
C ASP A 255 -33.62 28.89 -16.29
N ARG A 256 -34.06 30.00 -16.87
CA ARG A 256 -33.37 31.29 -16.77
C ARG A 256 -33.46 31.87 -15.35
N GLU A 257 -34.61 31.78 -14.70
CA GLU A 257 -34.80 32.36 -13.37
C GLU A 257 -33.97 31.60 -12.34
N LYS A 258 -33.92 30.27 -12.44
CA LYS A 258 -33.05 29.47 -11.59
C LYS A 258 -31.57 29.73 -11.84
N MET A 259 -31.17 29.94 -13.09
CA MET A 259 -29.80 30.36 -13.42
C MET A 259 -29.46 31.72 -12.78
N LYS A 260 -30.39 32.68 -12.81
CA LYS A 260 -30.21 33.97 -12.15
C LYS A 260 -30.02 33.81 -10.63
N GLN A 261 -30.85 32.97 -9.97
CA GLN A 261 -30.71 32.66 -8.55
C GLN A 261 -29.34 32.00 -8.24
N ALA A 262 -28.87 31.12 -9.12
CA ALA A 262 -27.53 30.51 -8.99
C ALA A 262 -26.43 31.58 -9.01
N MET A 263 -26.50 32.53 -9.95
CA MET A 263 -25.51 33.61 -10.07
C MET A 263 -25.57 34.60 -8.90
N GLU A 264 -26.75 34.88 -8.36
CA GLU A 264 -26.91 35.70 -7.13
C GLU A 264 -26.25 35.02 -5.92
N ARG A 265 -26.39 33.69 -5.78
CA ARG A 265 -25.72 32.91 -4.73
C ARG A 265 -24.21 32.85 -4.92
N LEU A 266 -23.74 32.68 -6.15
CA LEU A 266 -22.31 32.76 -6.47
C LEU A 266 -21.74 34.13 -6.07
N ASP A 267 -22.45 35.20 -6.37
CA ASP A 267 -22.05 36.56 -6.00
C ASP A 267 -21.96 36.78 -4.48
N ILE A 268 -22.83 36.14 -3.71
CA ILE A 268 -22.76 36.15 -2.24
C ILE A 268 -21.52 35.38 -1.78
N SER A 269 -21.29 34.17 -2.33
CA SER A 269 -20.13 33.35 -2.01
C SER A 269 -18.80 34.07 -2.29
N LEU A 270 -18.66 34.70 -3.46
CA LEU A 270 -17.44 35.42 -3.88
C LEU A 270 -17.13 36.69 -3.07
N LYS A 271 -18.07 37.17 -2.26
CA LYS A 271 -17.84 38.29 -1.33
C LYS A 271 -17.29 37.82 0.01
N LYS A 272 -17.38 36.53 0.32
CA LYS A 272 -16.89 35.97 1.57
C LYS A 272 -15.35 35.83 1.54
N PRO A 273 -14.68 35.91 2.69
CA PRO A 273 -13.22 35.94 2.76
C PRO A 273 -12.53 34.65 2.31
N TYR A 274 -13.18 33.49 2.47
CA TYR A 274 -12.62 32.19 2.10
C TYR A 274 -13.70 31.17 1.73
N ILE A 275 -13.30 30.11 1.03
CA ILE A 275 -14.13 28.91 0.80
C ILE A 275 -13.38 27.73 1.40
N ARG A 276 -14.00 27.02 2.36
CA ARG A 276 -13.40 25.85 3.03
C ARG A 276 -14.33 24.64 2.88
N ARG A 277 -13.84 23.61 2.19
CA ARG A 277 -14.60 22.38 1.83
C ARG A 277 -14.47 21.25 2.86
N CYS A 278 -13.52 21.36 3.80
CA CYS A 278 -13.24 20.37 4.85
C CYS A 278 -12.77 18.98 4.36
N SER A 279 -12.69 18.72 3.05
CA SER A 279 -12.24 17.43 2.48
C SER A 279 -10.84 17.05 2.93
N ARG A 280 -9.91 18.02 2.92
CA ARG A 280 -8.53 17.82 3.37
C ARG A 280 -8.48 17.46 4.85
N GLU A 281 -9.14 18.24 5.69
CA GLU A 281 -9.15 18.02 7.13
C GLU A 281 -9.82 16.70 7.48
N LEU A 282 -10.85 16.30 6.74
CA LEU A 282 -11.47 14.98 6.91
C LEU A 282 -10.50 13.86 6.51
N ALA A 283 -9.77 13.99 5.39
CA ALA A 283 -8.74 13.04 5.01
C ALA A 283 -7.65 12.91 6.08
N GLU A 284 -7.17 14.05 6.60
CA GLU A 284 -6.18 14.08 7.67
C GLU A 284 -6.72 13.45 8.96
N GLN A 285 -7.99 13.70 9.32
CA GLN A 285 -8.65 13.04 10.47
C GLN A 285 -8.71 11.53 10.27
N ARG A 286 -9.13 11.05 9.09
CA ARG A 286 -9.20 9.62 8.79
C ARG A 286 -7.83 8.94 8.87
N ILE A 287 -6.81 9.55 8.28
CA ILE A 287 -5.42 9.02 8.32
C ILE A 287 -4.90 8.98 9.78
N ARG A 288 -5.16 10.03 10.58
CA ARG A 288 -4.76 10.07 11.99
C ARG A 288 -5.47 9.00 12.82
N LEU A 289 -6.78 8.80 12.60
CA LEU A 289 -7.55 7.78 13.29
C LEU A 289 -7.06 6.38 12.94
N LEU A 290 -6.82 6.12 11.64
CA LEU A 290 -6.31 4.83 11.17
C LEU A 290 -4.99 4.45 11.86
N ASN A 291 -4.14 5.45 12.17
CA ASN A 291 -2.85 5.28 12.84
C ASN A 291 -2.02 4.13 12.23
N ALA A 292 -2.02 4.09 10.89
CA ALA A 292 -1.44 2.99 10.14
C ALA A 292 0.06 2.85 10.41
N ALA A 293 0.57 1.63 10.43
CA ALA A 293 1.99 1.36 10.61
C ALA A 293 2.83 2.05 9.51
N PRO A 294 4.08 2.48 9.79
CA PRO A 294 4.97 3.07 8.80
C PRO A 294 5.59 2.00 7.88
N ASP A 295 4.77 1.07 7.39
CA ASP A 295 5.14 0.01 6.45
C ASP A 295 4.29 0.10 5.17
N ILE A 296 4.61 -0.73 4.18
CA ILE A 296 3.92 -0.72 2.88
C ILE A 296 2.41 -0.98 3.04
N CYS A 297 2.02 -1.86 3.97
CA CYS A 297 0.61 -2.16 4.20
C CYS A 297 -0.10 -0.93 4.77
N GLY A 298 0.49 -0.24 5.76
CA GLY A 298 -0.08 0.98 6.30
C GLY A 298 -0.16 2.12 5.28
N TYR A 299 0.80 2.23 4.36
CA TYR A 299 0.69 3.17 3.23
C TYR A 299 -0.45 2.81 2.27
N LEU A 300 -0.67 1.52 2.00
CA LEU A 300 -1.79 1.07 1.16
C LEU A 300 -3.15 1.36 1.83
N GLU A 301 -3.27 1.14 3.14
CA GLU A 301 -4.48 1.47 3.90
C GLU A 301 -4.75 2.98 3.88
N GLN A 302 -3.73 3.81 4.07
CA GLN A 302 -3.86 5.27 3.95
C GLN A 302 -4.30 5.69 2.55
N LEU A 303 -3.77 5.04 1.51
CA LEU A 303 -4.15 5.29 0.12
C LEU A 303 -5.60 4.88 -0.15
N GLU A 304 -6.03 3.71 0.33
CA GLU A 304 -7.41 3.24 0.21
C GLU A 304 -8.39 4.21 0.89
N VAL A 305 -8.11 4.61 2.13
CA VAL A 305 -8.93 5.57 2.89
C VAL A 305 -8.94 6.95 2.21
N GLY A 306 -7.82 7.40 1.67
CA GLY A 306 -7.72 8.64 0.91
C GLY A 306 -8.53 8.60 -0.40
N CYS A 307 -8.45 7.49 -1.14
CA CYS A 307 -9.22 7.28 -2.38
C CYS A 307 -10.72 7.10 -2.13
N ALA A 308 -11.12 6.62 -0.95
CA ALA A 308 -12.53 6.47 -0.56
C ALA A 308 -13.19 7.79 -0.14
N LEU A 309 -12.44 8.90 -0.03
CA LEU A 309 -13.02 10.20 0.25
C LEU A 309 -13.77 10.72 -0.99
N SER A 310 -15.09 10.79 -0.91
CA SER A 310 -15.89 11.35 -2.00
C SER A 310 -15.72 12.87 -2.08
N LEU A 311 -15.45 13.35 -3.29
CA LEU A 311 -15.43 14.78 -3.63
C LEU A 311 -16.82 15.19 -4.13
N THR A 312 -17.82 15.13 -3.26
CA THR A 312 -19.27 15.22 -3.59
C THR A 312 -19.67 16.50 -4.33
N ASP A 313 -18.96 17.59 -4.08
CA ASP A 313 -19.18 18.92 -4.63
C ASP A 313 -18.43 19.18 -5.95
N LEU A 314 -17.54 18.28 -6.37
CA LEU A 314 -16.72 18.49 -7.57
C LEU A 314 -17.55 18.61 -8.84
N THR A 315 -18.53 17.71 -9.02
CA THR A 315 -19.46 17.75 -10.16
C THR A 315 -20.28 19.04 -10.14
N VAL A 316 -20.72 19.45 -8.94
CA VAL A 316 -21.51 20.65 -8.73
C VAL A 316 -20.72 21.91 -9.14
N PHE A 317 -19.45 22.01 -8.74
CA PHE A 317 -18.60 23.15 -9.08
C PHE A 317 -18.17 23.17 -10.54
N ARG A 318 -17.91 22.02 -11.16
CA ARG A 318 -17.65 21.94 -12.61
C ARG A 318 -18.85 22.44 -13.42
N ASN A 319 -20.05 22.01 -13.04
CA ASN A 319 -21.28 22.50 -13.67
C ASN A 319 -21.49 23.99 -13.45
N LEU A 320 -21.13 24.52 -12.28
CA LEU A 320 -21.18 25.95 -12.00
C LEU A 320 -20.23 26.75 -12.90
N CYS A 321 -19.00 26.28 -13.12
CA CYS A 321 -18.05 26.92 -14.04
C CYS A 321 -18.57 26.94 -15.48
N VAL A 322 -19.25 25.89 -15.93
CA VAL A 322 -19.91 25.88 -17.25
C VAL A 322 -21.07 26.88 -17.27
N ALA A 323 -21.88 26.90 -16.21
CA ALA A 323 -23.03 27.78 -16.09
C ALA A 323 -22.66 29.27 -16.12
N THR A 324 -21.56 29.68 -15.48
CA THR A 324 -21.12 31.08 -15.47
C THR A 324 -20.75 31.57 -16.87
N VAL A 325 -20.09 30.74 -17.68
CA VAL A 325 -19.75 31.08 -19.08
C VAL A 325 -21.02 31.19 -19.92
N LEU A 326 -21.92 30.21 -19.84
CA LEU A 326 -23.19 30.23 -20.59
C LEU A 326 -24.07 31.42 -20.21
N TRP A 327 -24.07 31.80 -18.93
CA TRP A 327 -24.77 32.99 -18.46
C TRP A 327 -24.14 34.27 -19.01
N GLY A 328 -22.80 34.36 -19.03
CA GLY A 328 -22.08 35.44 -19.69
C GLY A 328 -22.47 35.59 -21.17
N GLU A 329 -22.50 34.49 -21.92
CA GLU A 329 -22.92 34.48 -23.33
C GLU A 329 -24.37 34.93 -23.51
N GLN A 330 -25.27 34.49 -22.62
CA GLN A 330 -26.66 34.89 -22.65
C GLN A 330 -26.83 36.40 -22.43
N LEU A 331 -26.09 36.96 -21.47
CA LEU A 331 -26.08 38.40 -21.19
C LEU A 331 -25.46 39.21 -22.34
N ASP A 332 -24.43 38.69 -22.99
CA ASP A 332 -23.79 39.35 -24.14
C ASP A 332 -24.75 39.43 -25.35
N LYS A 333 -25.52 38.36 -25.61
CA LYS A 333 -26.60 38.35 -26.61
C LYS A 333 -27.71 39.35 -26.32
N GLU A 334 -27.87 39.76 -25.06
CA GLU A 334 -28.83 40.76 -24.60
C GLU A 334 -28.24 42.18 -24.53
N ASP A 335 -27.04 42.38 -25.09
CA ASP A 335 -26.29 43.64 -25.07
C ASP A 335 -25.91 44.11 -23.65
N ARG A 336 -25.89 43.21 -22.66
CA ARG A 336 -25.47 43.47 -21.27
C ARG A 336 -23.98 43.18 -21.06
N LYS A 337 -23.13 43.77 -21.90
CA LYS A 337 -21.70 43.43 -22.03
C LYS A 337 -20.89 43.59 -20.74
N VAL A 338 -21.18 44.62 -19.94
CA VAL A 338 -20.47 44.87 -18.67
C VAL A 338 -20.74 43.75 -17.66
N GLU A 339 -21.98 43.28 -17.60
CA GLU A 339 -22.36 42.18 -16.72
C GLU A 339 -21.83 40.84 -17.24
N ALA A 340 -21.90 40.61 -18.56
CA ALA A 340 -21.31 39.44 -19.19
C ALA A 340 -19.81 39.30 -18.88
N ALA A 341 -19.05 40.39 -19.04
CA ALA A 341 -17.61 40.43 -18.76
C ALA A 341 -17.27 40.01 -17.33
N ARG A 342 -18.11 40.41 -16.35
CA ARG A 342 -17.93 40.00 -14.96
C ARG A 342 -18.01 38.48 -14.79
N TYR A 343 -18.95 37.81 -15.48
CA TYR A 343 -19.10 36.36 -15.38
C TYR A 343 -18.00 35.59 -16.14
N TYR A 344 -17.51 36.13 -17.26
CA TYR A 344 -16.31 35.60 -17.92
C TYR A 344 -15.05 35.69 -17.05
N ASP A 345 -15.00 36.64 -16.13
CA ASP A 345 -13.86 36.87 -15.24
C ASP A 345 -14.02 36.25 -13.84
N VAL A 346 -15.13 35.54 -13.54
CA VAL A 346 -15.38 34.90 -12.24
C VAL A 346 -14.22 34.01 -11.80
N TRP A 347 -13.61 33.28 -12.74
CA TRP A 347 -12.49 32.37 -12.47
C TRP A 347 -11.32 33.06 -11.76
N LYS A 348 -11.09 34.36 -12.03
CA LYS A 348 -10.00 35.14 -11.42
C LYS A 348 -10.16 35.25 -9.90
N LYS A 349 -11.39 35.20 -9.39
CA LYS A 349 -11.69 35.21 -7.95
C LYS A 349 -11.95 33.81 -7.40
N LEU A 350 -12.67 32.99 -8.16
CA LEU A 350 -13.08 31.66 -7.70
C LEU A 350 -11.89 30.70 -7.58
N LEU A 351 -10.96 30.69 -8.54
CA LEU A 351 -9.83 29.75 -8.52
C LEU A 351 -8.92 29.94 -7.30
N PRO A 352 -8.48 31.15 -6.92
CA PRO A 352 -7.71 31.34 -5.68
C PRO A 352 -8.44 30.77 -4.45
N LEU A 353 -9.74 31.08 -4.30
CA LEU A 353 -10.53 30.63 -3.15
C LEU A 353 -10.67 29.10 -3.10
N LEU A 354 -10.82 28.43 -4.25
CA LEU A 354 -10.90 26.98 -4.33
C LEU A 354 -9.55 26.30 -4.11
N ASN A 355 -8.48 26.85 -4.69
CA ASN A 355 -7.13 26.28 -4.61
C ASN A 355 -6.60 26.27 -3.17
N ASP A 356 -6.90 27.29 -2.37
CA ASP A 356 -6.49 27.34 -0.96
C ASP A 356 -7.10 26.19 -0.14
N SER A 357 -8.24 25.65 -0.56
CA SER A 357 -8.95 24.55 0.09
C SER A 357 -8.71 23.17 -0.54
N SER A 358 -8.06 23.13 -1.70
CA SER A 358 -7.83 21.91 -2.47
C SER A 358 -6.58 21.17 -1.96
N PHE A 359 -6.65 19.85 -1.86
CA PHE A 359 -5.52 19.04 -1.38
C PHE A 359 -5.10 17.95 -2.35
N CYS A 360 -5.87 17.73 -3.42
CA CYS A 360 -5.53 16.79 -4.47
C CYS A 360 -5.62 17.43 -5.86
N LEU A 361 -4.88 16.85 -6.82
CA LEU A 361 -4.82 17.34 -8.20
C LEU A 361 -6.21 17.38 -8.85
N ILE A 362 -7.08 16.41 -8.52
CA ILE A 362 -8.43 16.30 -9.09
C ILE A 362 -9.30 17.52 -8.75
N GLU A 363 -9.09 18.15 -7.58
CA GLU A 363 -9.81 19.37 -7.18
C GLU A 363 -9.27 20.63 -7.87
N GLN A 364 -8.02 20.59 -8.35
CA GLN A 364 -7.38 21.69 -9.07
C GLN A 364 -7.64 21.66 -10.59
N LEU A 365 -8.17 20.55 -11.11
CA LEU A 365 -8.52 20.30 -12.52
C LEU A 365 -10.02 20.45 -12.77
#